data_AF-A0AAJ6ZEI6-F1
#
_entry.id   AF-A0AAJ6ZEI6-F1
#
_cell.length_a   1.000
_cell.length_b   1.000
_cell.length_c   1.000
_cell.angle_alpha   90.00
_cell.angle_beta   90.00
_cell.angle_gamma   90.00
#
_symmetry.space_group_name_H-M   'P 1'
#
loop_
_entity.id
_entity.type
_entity.pdbx_description
1 polymer ?
#
loop_
_entity_poly.entity_id
_entity_poly.type
_entity_poly.pdbx_seq_one_letter_code
_entity_poly.pdbx_strand_id
1 'polypeptide(L)'
;MASFKRLSNKNNVIIRCLRLWYSTSKEKVEKQPKLAADVLKYLENDSDYSKIIEKLPRPLLRKYKTPESMYLINTTTAKEIAETVRNHINEESPIVEVNPGLGFLSKELLQCTKNHLYLYETSSHFTQHLEALQREKNKRLTYKVADFFGMWKLAFQDKMDGGNRLSELLGDLASHDKSRIINIVGAMPGLNFVKHLIFNIVFHNDTDQLGRTDLFITMPAHHYRYLTDNDIQERKFKTIPALFQTFFDCKVLIKVPKVHFLPWTYPPSGKKAALMDEYCLYLVNITQKEKLPCPADYLPLLWYFFKPHICSKTTKVIPMLEQWIPGCGVWLITGQDPPDSNKSLGPNNEDAPLPHMTIFTEFGDLNLKQKITVFKRFISWPEFEQCPFRVTMESNLPKSISQIEDDDKRRMSTHIDDIDVSDGETDEHEK
;
A
#
# COMPACT_ATOMS: atom_id res chain seq x y z
N MET A 1 73.68 -20.57 -31.84
CA MET A 1 72.68 -20.86 -32.90
C MET A 1 71.32 -20.54 -32.31
N ALA A 2 70.77 -19.33 -32.51
CA ALA A 2 69.86 -18.98 -33.63
C ALA A 2 68.75 -20.04 -33.78
N SER A 3 67.45 -19.74 -33.68
CA SER A 3 66.74 -18.61 -34.27
C SER A 3 65.38 -18.35 -33.59
N PHE A 4 65.07 -17.07 -33.49
CA PHE A 4 63.74 -16.47 -33.39
C PHE A 4 62.73 -17.08 -34.38
N LYS A 5 61.46 -17.15 -33.96
CA LYS A 5 60.31 -16.73 -34.78
C LYS A 5 59.16 -16.27 -33.87
N ARG A 6 58.99 -14.94 -33.81
CA ARG A 6 57.75 -14.26 -33.40
C ARG A 6 56.67 -14.56 -34.44
N LEU A 7 55.47 -14.88 -33.99
CA LEU A 7 54.26 -14.62 -34.75
C LEU A 7 53.19 -14.06 -33.81
N SER A 8 52.68 -12.92 -34.24
CA SER A 8 51.72 -12.03 -33.62
C SER A 8 50.37 -12.71 -33.39
N ASN A 9 49.76 -12.50 -32.22
CA ASN A 9 48.32 -12.62 -32.06
C ASN A 9 47.79 -11.51 -31.12
N LYS A 10 47.94 -10.25 -31.59
CA LYS A 10 47.00 -9.18 -31.21
C LYS A 10 45.79 -9.31 -32.14
N ASN A 11 44.66 -9.79 -31.61
CA ASN A 11 43.28 -9.49 -32.04
C ASN A 11 42.30 -10.53 -31.48
N ASN A 12 42.07 -10.52 -30.16
CA ASN A 12 40.98 -11.30 -29.55
C ASN A 12 40.23 -10.54 -28.45
N VAL A 13 40.11 -9.22 -28.59
CA VAL A 13 39.31 -8.35 -27.68
C VAL A 13 38.20 -7.58 -28.41
N ILE A 14 38.02 -7.74 -29.72
CA ILE A 14 37.01 -6.98 -30.49
C ILE A 14 36.19 -7.89 -31.40
N ILE A 15 35.66 -9.01 -30.90
CA ILE A 15 34.52 -9.72 -31.53
C ILE A 15 33.67 -10.36 -30.41
N ARG A 16 33.06 -9.54 -29.54
CA ARG A 16 31.93 -9.96 -28.69
C ARG A 16 30.95 -8.82 -28.34
N CYS A 17 31.01 -7.70 -29.07
CA CYS A 17 30.13 -6.53 -28.87
C CYS A 17 29.27 -6.16 -30.10
N LEU A 18 29.06 -7.05 -31.07
CA LEU A 18 28.20 -6.77 -32.23
C LEU A 18 27.23 -7.92 -32.52
N ARG A 19 26.38 -8.23 -31.52
CA ARG A 19 25.08 -8.90 -31.70
C ARG A 19 23.98 -8.11 -30.99
N LEU A 20 24.05 -6.79 -31.13
CA LEU A 20 22.92 -5.90 -30.92
C LEU A 20 22.55 -5.34 -32.29
N TRP A 21 21.25 -5.44 -32.57
CA TRP A 21 20.53 -4.70 -33.60
C TRP A 21 20.72 -5.21 -35.03
N TYR A 22 19.90 -6.18 -35.40
CA TYR A 22 19.07 -6.14 -36.62
C TYR A 22 18.07 -7.30 -36.51
N SER A 23 17.10 -7.15 -35.60
CA SER A 23 15.79 -7.77 -35.79
C SER A 23 14.96 -6.72 -36.48
N THR A 24 14.63 -6.98 -37.74
CA THR A 24 13.73 -6.19 -38.56
C THR A 24 12.45 -5.90 -37.78
N SER A 25 12.24 -4.62 -37.48
CA SER A 25 10.99 -4.09 -36.95
C SER A 25 9.86 -4.37 -37.94
N LYS A 26 9.23 -5.54 -37.83
CA LYS A 26 7.81 -5.61 -38.11
C LYS A 26 7.15 -4.73 -37.06
N GLU A 27 6.54 -3.63 -37.47
CA GLU A 27 5.58 -2.91 -36.65
C GLU A 27 4.62 -3.95 -36.08
N LYS A 28 4.79 -4.29 -34.80
CA LYS A 28 3.74 -5.00 -34.04
C LYS A 28 2.60 -4.00 -34.01
N VAL A 29 1.63 -4.17 -34.92
CA VAL A 29 0.33 -3.52 -34.80
C VAL A 29 -0.19 -3.93 -33.42
N GLU A 30 -0.13 -3.00 -32.48
CA GLU A 30 -0.63 -3.16 -31.12
C GLU A 30 -2.12 -3.50 -31.23
N LYS A 31 -2.47 -4.79 -31.15
CA LYS A 31 -3.87 -5.22 -31.16
C LYS A 31 -4.52 -4.58 -29.94
N GLN A 32 -5.41 -3.60 -30.15
CA GLN A 32 -6.13 -2.97 -29.05
C GLN A 32 -6.80 -4.08 -28.20
N PRO A 33 -6.53 -4.13 -26.89
CA PRO A 33 -7.05 -5.23 -26.07
C PRO A 33 -8.58 -5.26 -26.07
N LYS A 34 -9.16 -6.46 -26.23
CA LYS A 34 -10.61 -6.69 -26.37
C LYS A 34 -11.37 -6.25 -25.11
N LEU A 35 -12.54 -5.63 -25.31
CA LEU A 35 -13.47 -5.27 -24.25
C LEU A 35 -14.14 -6.51 -23.66
N ALA A 36 -14.56 -6.45 -22.39
CA ALA A 36 -15.24 -7.57 -21.74
C ALA A 36 -16.73 -7.55 -22.10
N ALA A 37 -17.18 -8.54 -22.87
CA ALA A 37 -18.55 -8.63 -23.38
C ALA A 37 -19.61 -8.70 -22.26
N ASP A 38 -19.29 -9.35 -21.14
CA ASP A 38 -20.20 -9.47 -20.01
C ASP A 38 -20.33 -8.17 -19.20
N VAL A 39 -19.24 -7.38 -19.12
CA VAL A 39 -19.28 -6.03 -18.55
C VAL A 39 -20.17 -5.13 -19.40
N LEU A 40 -19.97 -5.13 -20.72
CA LEU A 40 -20.80 -4.34 -21.65
C LEU A 40 -22.27 -4.73 -21.55
N LYS A 41 -22.57 -6.03 -21.62
CA LYS A 41 -23.94 -6.54 -21.47
C LYS A 41 -24.59 -6.12 -20.16
N TYR A 42 -23.85 -6.11 -19.05
CA TYR A 42 -24.37 -5.62 -17.76
C TYR A 42 -24.73 -4.13 -17.82
N LEU A 43 -23.86 -3.30 -18.40
CA LEU A 43 -24.10 -1.86 -18.53
C LEU A 43 -25.22 -1.53 -19.52
N GLU A 44 -25.37 -2.30 -20.59
CA GLU A 44 -26.41 -2.11 -21.62
C GLU A 44 -27.80 -2.51 -21.11
N ASN A 45 -27.89 -3.51 -20.23
CA ASN A 45 -29.17 -4.01 -19.71
C ASN A 45 -29.81 -3.08 -18.65
N ASP A 46 -29.07 -2.10 -18.13
CA ASP A 46 -29.55 -1.14 -17.14
C ASP A 46 -29.71 0.24 -17.78
N SER A 47 -30.89 0.83 -17.65
CA SER A 47 -31.22 2.12 -18.27
C SER A 47 -30.38 3.28 -17.72
N ASP A 48 -29.83 3.16 -16.52
CA ASP A 48 -28.98 4.19 -15.93
C ASP A 48 -27.52 4.01 -16.30
N TYR A 49 -27.05 2.76 -16.42
CA TYR A 49 -25.68 2.51 -16.88
C TYR A 49 -25.47 2.74 -18.38
N SER A 50 -26.47 2.44 -19.21
CA SER A 50 -26.36 2.66 -20.67
C SER A 50 -26.01 4.11 -21.03
N LYS A 51 -26.47 5.08 -20.24
CA LYS A 51 -26.20 6.52 -20.41
C LYS A 51 -24.76 6.94 -20.09
N ILE A 52 -23.98 6.09 -19.43
CA ILE A 52 -22.62 6.41 -18.97
C ILE A 52 -21.55 5.65 -19.74
N ILE A 53 -21.90 4.63 -20.53
CA ILE A 53 -20.93 3.79 -21.27
C ILE A 53 -19.98 4.65 -22.12
N GLU A 54 -20.51 5.63 -22.85
CA GLU A 54 -19.72 6.51 -23.72
C GLU A 54 -18.81 7.48 -22.95
N LYS A 55 -19.09 7.70 -21.66
CA LYS A 55 -18.33 8.57 -20.75
C LYS A 55 -17.23 7.81 -20.01
N LEU A 56 -17.19 6.49 -20.14
CA LEU A 56 -16.22 5.65 -19.47
C LEU A 56 -14.99 5.45 -20.36
N PRO A 57 -13.77 5.59 -19.82
CA PRO A 57 -12.57 5.28 -20.57
C PRO A 57 -12.53 3.78 -20.87
N ARG A 58 -12.17 3.41 -22.10
CA ARG A 58 -12.13 2.02 -22.59
C ARG A 58 -11.41 1.03 -21.65
N PRO A 59 -10.30 1.37 -20.97
CA PRO A 59 -9.67 0.49 -19.99
C PRO A 59 -10.62 0.01 -18.89
N LEU A 60 -11.59 0.83 -18.43
CA LEU A 60 -12.53 0.41 -17.38
C LEU A 60 -13.55 -0.64 -17.83
N LEU A 61 -13.74 -0.79 -19.14
CA LEU A 61 -14.63 -1.78 -19.75
C LEU A 61 -13.94 -3.13 -19.98
N ARG A 62 -12.73 -3.30 -19.46
CA ARG A 62 -11.95 -4.54 -19.48
C ARG A 62 -11.96 -5.22 -18.12
N LYS A 63 -11.50 -6.48 -18.10
CA LYS A 63 -11.24 -7.21 -16.87
C LYS A 63 -9.76 -7.26 -16.56
N TYR A 64 -9.44 -7.19 -15.27
CA TYR A 64 -8.07 -7.25 -14.79
C TYR A 64 -7.92 -8.31 -13.70
N LYS A 65 -6.72 -8.88 -13.60
CA LYS A 65 -6.39 -9.71 -12.44
C LYS A 65 -6.17 -8.83 -11.20
N THR A 66 -5.47 -7.72 -11.39
CA THR A 66 -5.14 -6.73 -10.36
C THR A 66 -5.26 -5.32 -10.96
N PRO A 67 -6.43 -4.68 -10.90
CA PRO A 67 -6.57 -3.32 -11.40
C PRO A 67 -5.84 -2.32 -10.50
N GLU A 68 -5.36 -1.23 -11.09
CA GLU A 68 -4.66 -0.16 -10.37
C GLU A 68 -5.61 0.80 -9.67
N SER A 69 -6.75 1.08 -10.30
CA SER A 69 -7.82 1.96 -9.80
C SER A 69 -9.16 1.23 -9.78
N MET A 70 -10.10 1.77 -8.99
CA MET A 70 -11.46 1.26 -8.86
C MET A 70 -12.40 2.45 -8.72
N TYR A 71 -13.42 2.52 -9.59
CA TYR A 71 -14.36 3.63 -9.69
C TYR A 71 -15.79 3.17 -9.43
N LEU A 72 -16.52 3.91 -8.62
CA LEU A 72 -17.93 3.67 -8.36
C LEU A 72 -18.78 4.20 -9.53
N ILE A 73 -19.64 3.35 -10.08
CA ILE A 73 -20.51 3.70 -11.21
C ILE A 73 -22.02 3.70 -10.88
N ASN A 74 -22.40 3.32 -9.66
CA ASN A 74 -23.80 3.23 -9.23
C ASN A 74 -24.20 4.35 -8.27
N THR A 75 -25.24 5.11 -8.61
CA THR A 75 -25.73 6.25 -7.82
C THR A 75 -26.34 5.80 -6.48
N THR A 76 -27.09 4.70 -6.44
CA THR A 76 -27.73 4.21 -5.20
C THR A 76 -26.67 3.82 -4.17
N THR A 77 -25.62 3.13 -4.61
CA THR A 77 -24.48 2.75 -3.77
C THR A 77 -23.66 3.96 -3.37
N ALA A 78 -23.51 4.96 -4.24
CA ALA A 78 -22.87 6.23 -3.90
C ALA A 78 -23.59 6.92 -2.74
N LYS A 79 -24.92 6.95 -2.80
CA LYS A 79 -25.75 7.52 -1.73
C LYS A 79 -25.61 6.74 -0.43
N GLU A 80 -25.68 5.41 -0.47
CA GLU A 80 -25.52 4.55 0.70
C GLU A 80 -24.14 4.72 1.38
N ILE A 81 -23.06 4.77 0.57
CA ILE A 81 -21.71 5.05 1.06
C ILE A 81 -21.66 6.45 1.69
N ALA A 82 -22.16 7.48 1.00
CA ALA A 82 -22.11 8.86 1.48
C ALA A 82 -22.87 9.03 2.80
N GLU A 83 -24.07 8.45 2.93
CA GLU A 83 -24.86 8.47 4.17
C GLU A 83 -24.16 7.74 5.32
N THR A 84 -23.51 6.62 5.02
CA THR A 84 -22.74 5.85 6.00
C THR A 84 -21.51 6.61 6.48
N VAL A 85 -20.75 7.21 5.56
CA VAL A 85 -19.55 8.01 5.87
C VAL A 85 -19.93 9.24 6.68
N ARG A 86 -21.02 9.94 6.32
CA ARG A 86 -21.51 11.13 7.03
C ARG A 86 -21.65 10.89 8.54
N ASN A 87 -22.10 9.71 8.95
CA ASN A 87 -22.32 9.39 10.37
C ASN A 87 -21.01 9.21 11.16
N HIS A 88 -19.86 9.21 10.50
CA HIS A 88 -18.55 8.95 11.10
C HIS A 88 -17.57 10.11 10.95
N ILE A 89 -17.90 11.15 10.18
CA ILE A 89 -17.04 12.31 9.94
C ILE A 89 -17.45 13.50 10.79
N ASN A 90 -16.46 14.32 11.20
CA ASN A 90 -16.69 15.61 11.83
C ASN A 90 -17.03 16.67 10.75
N GLU A 91 -17.97 17.57 11.02
CA GLU A 91 -18.35 18.70 10.12
C GLU A 91 -17.20 19.68 9.84
N GLU A 92 -16.20 19.77 10.71
CA GLU A 92 -15.06 20.69 10.57
C GLU A 92 -13.88 20.12 9.75
N SER A 93 -13.80 18.80 9.63
CA SER A 93 -12.68 18.12 8.96
C SER A 93 -12.85 18.15 7.43
N PRO A 94 -11.79 18.43 6.65
CA PRO A 94 -11.88 18.32 5.19
C PRO A 94 -12.15 16.87 4.77
N ILE A 95 -12.83 16.70 3.64
CA ILE A 95 -13.00 15.42 2.98
C ILE A 95 -12.13 15.40 1.73
N VAL A 96 -11.36 14.35 1.55
CA VAL A 96 -10.57 14.06 0.36
C VAL A 96 -11.20 12.86 -0.32
N GLU A 97 -11.67 13.00 -1.55
CA GLU A 97 -12.10 11.88 -2.37
C GLU A 97 -11.04 11.56 -3.41
N VAL A 98 -10.61 10.30 -3.46
CA VAL A 98 -9.55 9.84 -4.35
C VAL A 98 -10.13 8.98 -5.47
N ASN A 99 -9.75 9.30 -6.71
CA ASN A 99 -10.26 8.70 -7.95
C ASN A 99 -11.80 8.74 -8.04
N PRO A 100 -12.42 9.94 -7.99
CA PRO A 100 -13.88 10.12 -8.02
C PRO A 100 -14.54 9.65 -9.34
N GLY A 101 -13.78 9.53 -10.44
CA GLY A 101 -14.33 9.10 -11.72
C GLY A 101 -15.42 10.04 -12.24
N LEU A 102 -16.61 9.50 -12.52
CA LEU A 102 -17.77 10.28 -12.96
C LEU A 102 -18.35 11.20 -11.86
N GLY A 103 -17.83 11.15 -10.63
CA GLY A 103 -18.22 12.05 -9.54
C GLY A 103 -19.55 11.71 -8.86
N PHE A 104 -20.02 10.45 -8.96
CA PHE A 104 -21.26 10.03 -8.31
C PHE A 104 -21.18 10.13 -6.79
N LEU A 105 -20.10 9.64 -6.19
CA LEU A 105 -19.89 9.75 -4.75
C LEU A 105 -19.65 11.20 -4.35
N SER A 106 -18.85 11.96 -5.11
CA SER A 106 -18.65 13.40 -4.90
C SER A 106 -19.97 14.17 -4.81
N LYS A 107 -20.90 13.88 -5.72
CA LYS A 107 -22.21 14.55 -5.77
C LYS A 107 -23.04 14.26 -4.52
N GLU A 108 -23.03 13.04 -4.03
CA GLU A 108 -23.77 12.63 -2.82
C GLU A 108 -23.11 13.20 -1.55
N LEU A 109 -21.77 13.14 -1.43
CA LEU A 109 -21.02 13.75 -0.33
C LEU A 109 -21.29 15.26 -0.24
N LEU A 110 -21.30 15.97 -1.37
CA LEU A 110 -21.61 17.41 -1.40
C LEU A 110 -23.06 17.75 -1.01
N GLN A 111 -23.99 16.79 -1.12
CA GLN A 111 -25.38 16.95 -0.71
C GLN A 111 -25.56 16.67 0.78
N CYS A 112 -24.93 15.62 1.30
CA CYS A 112 -25.16 15.16 2.67
C CYS A 112 -24.19 15.77 3.69
N THR A 113 -23.17 16.52 3.26
CA THR A 113 -22.15 17.13 4.13
C THR A 113 -21.95 18.63 3.85
N LYS A 114 -21.55 19.37 4.88
CA LYS A 114 -21.17 20.80 4.78
C LYS A 114 -19.66 21.01 4.59
N ASN A 115 -18.88 19.95 4.73
CA ASN A 115 -17.43 19.94 4.65
C ASN A 115 -16.93 20.47 3.29
N HIS A 116 -15.68 20.94 3.28
CA HIS A 116 -14.96 21.19 2.03
C HIS A 116 -14.46 19.86 1.46
N LEU A 117 -14.73 19.64 0.17
CA LEU A 117 -14.38 18.42 -0.55
C LEU A 117 -13.20 18.70 -1.49
N TYR A 118 -12.15 17.89 -1.37
CA TYR A 118 -10.98 17.89 -2.23
C TYR A 118 -11.01 16.64 -3.10
N LEU A 119 -11.06 16.83 -4.41
CA LEU A 119 -11.08 15.75 -5.39
C LEU A 119 -9.70 15.59 -6.02
N TYR A 120 -9.13 14.39 -5.89
CA TYR A 120 -7.89 14.01 -6.55
C TYR A 120 -8.15 12.89 -7.54
N GLU A 121 -8.00 13.20 -8.83
CA GLU A 121 -8.24 12.25 -9.92
C GLU A 121 -6.95 12.01 -10.68
N THR A 122 -6.61 10.73 -10.90
CA THR A 122 -5.41 10.35 -11.67
C THR A 122 -5.65 10.42 -13.17
N SER A 123 -6.88 10.14 -13.63
CA SER A 123 -7.24 10.13 -15.04
C SER A 123 -7.82 11.47 -15.50
N SER A 124 -7.15 12.12 -16.46
CA SER A 124 -7.68 13.33 -17.12
C SER A 124 -8.97 13.08 -17.92
N HIS A 125 -9.36 11.82 -18.16
CA HIS A 125 -10.59 11.49 -18.88
C HIS A 125 -11.84 12.01 -18.16
N PHE A 126 -11.79 12.11 -16.82
CA PHE A 126 -12.93 12.55 -16.01
C PHE A 126 -12.96 14.06 -15.77
N THR A 127 -11.95 14.80 -16.20
CA THR A 127 -11.81 16.25 -15.95
C THR A 127 -13.07 17.03 -16.32
N GLN A 128 -13.66 16.78 -17.49
CA GLN A 128 -14.85 17.50 -17.93
C GLN A 128 -16.05 17.32 -16.96
N HIS A 129 -16.19 16.13 -16.36
CA HIS A 129 -17.28 15.83 -15.43
C HIS A 129 -17.05 16.48 -14.06
N LEU A 130 -15.81 16.42 -13.56
CA LEU A 130 -15.45 16.96 -12.25
C LEU A 130 -15.43 18.50 -12.26
N GLU A 131 -14.98 19.13 -13.35
CA GLU A 131 -15.07 20.58 -13.53
C GLU A 131 -16.52 21.06 -13.69
N ALA A 132 -17.39 20.27 -14.34
CA ALA A 132 -18.82 20.57 -14.38
C ALA A 132 -19.42 20.57 -12.97
N LEU A 133 -19.09 19.56 -12.15
CA LEU A 133 -19.51 19.49 -10.75
C LEU A 133 -18.98 20.67 -9.92
N GLN A 134 -17.75 21.11 -10.17
CA GLN A 134 -17.16 22.28 -9.51
C GLN A 134 -17.91 23.57 -9.85
N ARG A 135 -18.25 23.78 -11.14
CA ARG A 135 -19.04 24.94 -11.57
C ARG A 135 -20.42 24.99 -10.93
N GLU A 136 -21.06 23.84 -10.71
CA GLU A 136 -22.37 23.74 -10.06
C GLU A 136 -22.34 24.03 -8.54
N LYS A 137 -21.20 23.83 -7.85
CA LYS A 137 -21.07 23.92 -6.38
C LYS A 137 -19.83 24.69 -5.91
N ASN A 138 -19.68 25.90 -6.46
CA ASN A 138 -18.42 26.59 -6.70
C ASN A 138 -17.66 27.22 -5.50
N LYS A 139 -17.89 26.79 -4.25
CA LYS A 139 -17.10 27.30 -3.09
C LYS A 139 -16.57 26.24 -2.14
N ARG A 140 -17.12 25.02 -2.15
CA ARG A 140 -16.74 23.93 -1.23
C ARG A 140 -16.05 22.76 -1.93
N LEU A 141 -15.63 22.96 -3.18
CA LEU A 141 -15.04 21.90 -4.00
C LEU A 141 -13.72 22.38 -4.61
N THR A 142 -12.64 21.69 -4.26
CA THR A 142 -11.33 21.84 -4.91
C THR A 142 -11.05 20.58 -5.72
N TYR A 143 -10.66 20.74 -6.98
CA TYR A 143 -10.35 19.64 -7.87
C TYR A 143 -8.90 19.74 -8.37
N LYS A 144 -8.18 18.62 -8.35
CA LYS A 144 -6.82 18.48 -8.90
C LYS A 144 -6.68 17.18 -9.69
N VAL A 145 -6.00 17.25 -10.84
CA VAL A 145 -5.52 16.07 -11.56
C VAL A 145 -4.18 15.65 -10.94
N ALA A 146 -4.20 14.67 -10.05
CA ALA A 146 -2.99 14.16 -9.41
C ALA A 146 -3.22 12.81 -8.72
N ASP A 147 -2.13 12.06 -8.55
CA ASP A 147 -2.12 10.83 -7.74
C ASP A 147 -1.93 11.14 -6.26
N PHE A 148 -3.04 11.15 -5.52
CA PHE A 148 -3.01 11.34 -4.07
C PHE A 148 -2.30 10.18 -3.34
N PHE A 149 -2.41 8.94 -3.86
CA PHE A 149 -1.79 7.78 -3.23
C PHE A 149 -0.26 7.76 -3.40
N GLY A 150 0.25 8.44 -4.44
CA GLY A 150 1.66 8.64 -4.71
C GLY A 150 2.38 9.67 -3.82
N MET A 151 1.66 10.36 -2.92
CA MET A 151 2.21 11.49 -2.13
C MET A 151 3.44 11.14 -1.29
N TRP A 152 3.56 9.90 -0.81
CA TRP A 152 4.72 9.46 -0.02
C TRP A 152 6.03 9.51 -0.83
N LYS A 153 5.97 9.27 -2.15
CA LYS A 153 7.15 9.36 -3.04
C LYS A 153 7.62 10.80 -3.12
N LEU A 154 6.67 11.73 -3.20
CA LEU A 154 6.96 13.16 -3.21
C LEU A 154 7.58 13.58 -1.88
N ALA A 155 7.01 13.15 -0.75
CA ALA A 155 7.55 13.42 0.59
C ALA A 155 9.00 12.90 0.75
N PHE A 156 9.28 11.71 0.19
CA PHE A 156 10.61 11.14 0.19
C PHE A 156 11.60 11.94 -0.67
N GLN A 157 11.21 12.27 -1.89
CA GLN A 157 12.03 13.08 -2.80
C GLN A 157 12.33 14.45 -2.20
N ASP A 158 11.31 15.12 -1.67
CA ASP A 158 11.44 16.44 -1.02
C ASP A 158 12.38 16.39 0.19
N LYS A 159 12.40 15.28 0.95
CA LYS A 159 13.37 15.09 2.04
C LYS A 159 14.81 14.93 1.55
N MET A 160 15.01 14.35 0.37
CA MET A 160 16.35 14.11 -0.20
C MET A 160 16.92 15.35 -0.88
N ASP A 161 16.09 16.15 -1.55
CA ASP A 161 16.53 17.29 -2.37
C ASP A 161 16.05 18.67 -1.87
N GLY A 162 15.28 18.71 -0.78
CA GLY A 162 14.71 19.95 -0.24
C GLY A 162 13.55 20.52 -1.07
N GLY A 163 12.89 19.68 -1.87
CA GLY A 163 11.76 20.07 -2.72
C GLY A 163 10.47 20.43 -1.98
N ASN A 164 9.46 20.84 -2.75
CA ASN A 164 8.15 21.31 -2.28
C ASN A 164 6.97 20.58 -2.95
N ARG A 165 7.21 19.44 -3.61
CA ARG A 165 6.23 18.71 -4.44
C ARG A 165 5.02 18.27 -3.63
N LEU A 166 5.21 17.84 -2.39
CA LEU A 166 4.12 17.47 -1.48
C LEU A 166 3.23 18.68 -1.16
N SER A 167 3.84 19.82 -0.87
CA SER A 167 3.12 21.06 -0.58
C SER A 167 2.32 21.54 -1.78
N GLU A 168 2.85 21.38 -3.00
CA GLU A 168 2.14 21.73 -4.24
C GLU A 168 0.93 20.80 -4.49
N LEU A 169 1.12 19.49 -4.27
CA LEU A 169 0.04 18.50 -4.36
C LEU A 169 -1.10 18.83 -3.38
N LEU A 170 -0.77 19.13 -2.13
CA LEU A 170 -1.76 19.41 -1.09
C LEU A 170 -2.39 20.81 -1.23
N GLY A 171 -1.61 21.84 -1.59
CA GLY A 171 -2.08 23.23 -1.62
C GLY A 171 -2.72 23.61 -0.29
N ASP A 172 -3.95 24.13 -0.31
CA ASP A 172 -4.71 24.53 0.88
C ASP A 172 -5.02 23.37 1.85
N LEU A 173 -4.86 22.12 1.41
CA LEU A 173 -5.01 20.96 2.28
C LEU A 173 -3.81 20.81 3.24
N ALA A 174 -2.64 21.34 2.88
CA ALA A 174 -1.42 21.21 3.66
C ALA A 174 -1.56 21.91 5.03
N SER A 175 -1.16 21.22 6.09
CA SER A 175 -1.13 21.75 7.45
C SER A 175 -0.02 21.10 8.25
N HIS A 176 0.61 21.87 9.14
CA HIS A 176 1.56 21.35 10.13
C HIS A 176 0.87 20.94 11.44
N ASP A 177 -0.45 21.10 11.54
CA ASP A 177 -1.23 20.62 12.68
C ASP A 177 -1.37 19.10 12.63
N LYS A 178 -0.51 18.41 13.39
CA LYS A 178 -0.53 16.95 13.54
C LYS A 178 -1.81 16.43 14.22
N SER A 179 -2.55 17.28 14.94
CA SER A 179 -3.77 16.87 15.65
C SER A 179 -5.00 16.85 14.75
N ARG A 180 -4.97 17.61 13.64
CA ARG A 180 -6.02 17.69 12.62
C ARG A 180 -6.34 16.31 12.07
N ILE A 181 -7.64 16.08 11.86
CA ILE A 181 -8.16 14.86 11.22
C ILE A 181 -8.61 15.20 9.80
N ILE A 182 -8.17 14.41 8.83
CA ILE A 182 -8.59 14.48 7.43
C ILE A 182 -9.31 13.19 7.06
N ASN A 183 -10.50 13.31 6.46
CA ASN A 183 -11.30 12.16 6.04
C ASN A 183 -10.99 11.82 4.60
N ILE A 184 -10.45 10.65 4.32
CA ILE A 184 -10.14 10.18 2.97
C ILE A 184 -11.17 9.14 2.54
N VAL A 185 -11.91 9.40 1.47
CA VAL A 185 -12.93 8.51 0.94
C VAL A 185 -12.50 8.00 -0.44
N GLY A 186 -12.71 6.72 -0.72
CA GLY A 186 -12.43 6.17 -2.04
C GLY A 186 -12.60 4.66 -2.13
N ALA A 187 -12.15 4.09 -3.24
CA ALA A 187 -12.11 2.65 -3.44
C ALA A 187 -10.68 2.21 -3.77
N MET A 188 -10.25 1.08 -3.18
CA MET A 188 -8.94 0.51 -3.46
C MET A 188 -9.05 -0.92 -3.98
N PRO A 189 -8.52 -1.22 -5.18
CA PRO A 189 -8.48 -2.59 -5.68
C PRO A 189 -7.36 -3.43 -5.02
N GLY A 190 -6.36 -2.77 -4.44
CA GLY A 190 -5.16 -3.38 -3.88
C GLY A 190 -4.70 -2.69 -2.59
N LEU A 191 -3.69 -3.27 -1.95
CA LEU A 191 -3.15 -2.81 -0.67
C LEU A 191 -2.04 -1.76 -0.80
N ASN A 192 -1.74 -1.27 -2.00
CA ASN A 192 -0.62 -0.35 -2.21
C ASN A 192 -0.80 0.94 -1.41
N PHE A 193 -2.01 1.52 -1.43
CA PHE A 193 -2.29 2.70 -0.63
C PHE A 193 -2.10 2.46 0.88
N VAL A 194 -2.54 1.31 1.40
CA VAL A 194 -2.30 0.94 2.80
C VAL A 194 -0.81 0.85 3.13
N LYS A 195 0.00 0.26 2.23
CA LYS A 195 1.46 0.24 2.40
C LYS A 195 2.04 1.66 2.43
N HIS A 196 1.54 2.55 1.56
CA HIS A 196 1.98 3.93 1.50
C HIS A 196 1.65 4.70 2.78
N LEU A 197 0.47 4.51 3.36
CA LEU A 197 0.12 5.11 4.65
C LEU A 197 1.02 4.62 5.78
N ILE A 198 1.28 3.31 5.82
CA ILE A 198 2.23 2.73 6.77
C ILE A 198 3.61 3.39 6.61
N PHE A 199 4.10 3.55 5.38
CA PHE A 199 5.40 4.18 5.13
C PHE A 199 5.41 5.67 5.41
N ASN A 200 4.31 6.39 5.19
CA ASN A 200 4.20 7.78 5.58
C ASN A 200 4.36 7.92 7.10
N ILE A 201 3.64 7.11 7.88
CA ILE A 201 3.79 7.06 9.34
C ILE A 201 5.23 6.68 9.75
N VAL A 202 5.82 5.68 9.10
CA VAL A 202 7.14 5.16 9.50
C VAL A 202 8.28 6.13 9.18
N PHE A 203 8.26 6.78 8.01
CA PHE A 203 9.42 7.53 7.50
C PHE A 203 9.23 9.05 7.45
N HIS A 204 7.99 9.52 7.56
CA HIS A 204 7.60 10.91 7.34
C HIS A 204 6.71 11.48 8.43
N ASN A 205 6.60 10.84 9.61
CA ASN A 205 5.77 11.33 10.72
C ASN A 205 6.05 12.80 11.09
N ASP A 206 7.31 13.23 11.03
CA ASP A 206 7.71 14.59 11.41
C ASP A 206 7.57 15.62 10.31
N THR A 207 7.53 15.17 9.07
CA THR A 207 7.39 16.02 7.88
C THR A 207 5.99 15.92 7.27
N ASP A 208 5.07 15.22 7.93
CA ASP A 208 3.72 15.03 7.44
C ASP A 208 2.97 16.37 7.41
N GLN A 209 2.35 16.64 6.27
CA GLN A 209 1.59 17.86 6.02
C GLN A 209 0.09 17.59 5.92
N LEU A 210 -0.34 16.35 6.17
CA LEU A 210 -1.73 15.94 6.08
C LEU A 210 -2.38 15.86 7.46
N GLY A 211 -1.62 15.53 8.51
CA GLY A 211 -2.17 15.27 9.83
C GLY A 211 -2.72 13.85 9.93
N ARG A 212 -3.50 13.57 10.97
CA ARG A 212 -4.07 12.22 11.15
C ARG A 212 -5.15 11.95 10.12
N THR A 213 -5.10 10.76 9.53
CA THR A 213 -6.05 10.37 8.49
C THR A 213 -7.07 9.38 9.03
N ASP A 214 -8.33 9.65 8.72
CA ASP A 214 -9.45 8.74 8.88
C ASP A 214 -9.91 8.31 7.49
N LEU A 215 -9.79 7.03 7.20
CA LEU A 215 -10.04 6.51 5.87
C LEU A 215 -11.37 5.78 5.83
N PHE A 216 -12.13 6.03 4.77
CA PHE A 216 -13.39 5.37 4.42
C PHE A 216 -13.24 4.73 3.06
N ILE A 217 -12.74 3.50 3.06
CA ILE A 217 -12.30 2.84 1.83
C ILE A 217 -13.19 1.66 1.52
N THR A 218 -13.68 1.61 0.30
CA THR A 218 -14.27 0.41 -0.27
C THR A 218 -13.18 -0.53 -0.79
N MET A 219 -13.08 -1.74 -0.25
CA MET A 219 -12.05 -2.72 -0.63
C MET A 219 -12.58 -4.16 -0.69
N PRO A 220 -11.92 -5.05 -1.45
CA PRO A 220 -12.19 -6.48 -1.41
C PRO A 220 -12.08 -7.10 0.00
N ALA A 221 -13.00 -7.99 0.35
CA ALA A 221 -13.06 -8.64 1.67
C ALA A 221 -11.76 -9.40 2.03
N HIS A 222 -11.05 -9.94 1.05
CA HIS A 222 -9.79 -10.65 1.29
C HIS A 222 -8.64 -9.73 1.70
N HIS A 223 -8.65 -8.46 1.24
CA HIS A 223 -7.69 -7.45 1.67
C HIS A 223 -7.93 -7.04 3.12
N TYR A 224 -9.20 -6.81 3.49
CA TYR A 224 -9.58 -6.57 4.88
C TYR A 224 -9.09 -7.71 5.79
N ARG A 225 -9.45 -8.97 5.47
CA ARG A 225 -9.00 -10.14 6.23
C ARG A 225 -7.48 -10.20 6.34
N TYR A 226 -6.76 -10.00 5.23
CA TYR A 226 -5.30 -10.00 5.24
C TYR A 226 -4.70 -8.99 6.24
N LEU A 227 -5.32 -7.81 6.39
CA LEU A 227 -4.86 -6.76 7.27
C LEU A 227 -5.25 -6.99 8.73
N THR A 228 -6.44 -7.52 9.01
CA THR A 228 -7.02 -7.56 10.38
C THR A 228 -7.00 -8.93 11.04
N ASP A 229 -6.85 -10.01 10.27
CA ASP A 229 -6.96 -11.38 10.79
C ASP A 229 -5.67 -11.81 11.52
N ASN A 230 -5.80 -12.17 12.79
CA ASN A 230 -4.71 -12.66 13.63
C ASN A 230 -4.23 -14.04 13.18
N ASP A 231 -5.12 -14.92 12.72
CA ASP A 231 -4.77 -16.28 12.28
C ASP A 231 -3.82 -16.23 11.08
N ILE A 232 -3.99 -15.22 10.21
CA ILE A 232 -3.09 -14.98 9.09
C ILE A 232 -1.68 -14.62 9.59
N GLN A 233 -1.55 -13.93 10.72
CA GLN A 233 -0.26 -13.61 11.36
C GLN A 233 0.36 -14.81 12.06
N GLU A 234 -0.46 -15.66 12.69
CA GLU A 234 -0.01 -16.84 13.43
C GLU A 234 0.57 -17.93 12.51
N ARG A 235 0.05 -18.05 11.28
CA ARG A 235 0.58 -18.99 10.28
C ARG A 235 1.94 -18.57 9.75
N LYS A 236 2.09 -17.30 9.38
CA LYS A 236 3.34 -16.71 8.91
C LYS A 236 3.33 -15.22 9.23
N PHE A 237 4.30 -14.76 10.01
CA PHE A 237 4.43 -13.35 10.35
C PHE A 237 4.60 -12.51 9.07
N LYS A 238 3.77 -11.48 8.90
CA LYS A 238 3.83 -10.56 7.77
C LYS A 238 3.98 -9.13 8.28
N THR A 239 5.04 -8.47 7.81
CA THR A 239 5.38 -7.09 8.19
C THR A 239 4.23 -6.11 7.95
N ILE A 240 3.57 -6.16 6.79
CA ILE A 240 2.53 -5.17 6.43
C ILE A 240 1.31 -5.25 7.36
N PRO A 241 0.65 -6.40 7.55
CA PRO A 241 -0.43 -6.50 8.53
C PRO A 241 0.00 -6.20 9.97
N ALA A 242 1.20 -6.63 10.38
CA ALA A 242 1.70 -6.35 11.72
C ALA A 242 1.81 -4.83 11.97
N LEU A 243 2.41 -4.10 11.03
CA LEU A 243 2.48 -2.62 11.10
C LEU A 243 1.08 -2.00 10.99
N PHE A 244 0.22 -2.51 10.11
CA PHE A 244 -1.15 -2.03 9.97
C PHE A 244 -1.92 -2.09 11.30
N GLN A 245 -1.94 -3.24 11.96
CA GLN A 245 -2.62 -3.43 13.25
C GLN A 245 -1.96 -2.63 14.38
N THR A 246 -0.68 -2.32 14.25
CA THR A 246 0.05 -1.49 15.19
C THR A 246 -0.32 -0.01 15.07
N PHE A 247 -0.54 0.48 13.84
CA PHE A 247 -0.77 1.91 13.57
C PHE A 247 -2.23 2.29 13.39
N PHE A 248 -3.10 1.35 13.07
CA PHE A 248 -4.49 1.62 12.72
C PHE A 248 -5.47 0.73 13.48
N ASP A 249 -6.67 1.25 13.68
CA ASP A 249 -7.87 0.48 13.98
C ASP A 249 -8.72 0.39 12.71
N CYS A 250 -9.36 -0.75 12.48
CA CYS A 250 -10.11 -1.00 11.24
C CYS A 250 -11.44 -1.70 11.55
N LYS A 251 -12.54 -1.13 11.06
CA LYS A 251 -13.89 -1.70 11.21
C LYS A 251 -14.63 -1.72 9.88
N VAL A 252 -15.42 -2.76 9.64
CA VAL A 252 -16.36 -2.80 8.51
C VAL A 252 -17.58 -1.96 8.88
N LEU A 253 -17.96 -1.04 8.01
CA LEU A 253 -19.16 -0.22 8.16
C LEU A 253 -20.35 -0.88 7.47
N ILE A 254 -20.22 -1.14 6.17
CA ILE A 254 -21.25 -1.76 5.32
C ILE A 254 -20.60 -2.65 4.25
N LYS A 255 -21.43 -3.44 3.58
CA LYS A 255 -21.06 -4.20 2.38
C LYS A 255 -21.79 -3.63 1.18
N VAL A 256 -21.07 -3.44 0.08
CA VAL A 256 -21.64 -2.90 -1.17
C VAL A 256 -21.42 -3.87 -2.34
N PRO A 257 -22.30 -3.90 -3.34
CA PRO A 257 -22.15 -4.81 -4.48
C PRO A 257 -20.90 -4.49 -5.30
N LYS A 258 -20.05 -5.50 -5.53
CA LYS A 258 -18.81 -5.33 -6.31
C LYS A 258 -19.07 -4.95 -7.77
N VAL A 259 -20.17 -5.42 -8.34
CA VAL A 259 -20.57 -5.12 -9.74
C VAL A 259 -20.81 -3.62 -9.98
N HIS A 260 -21.01 -2.83 -8.93
CA HIS A 260 -21.19 -1.38 -8.99
C HIS A 260 -19.86 -0.61 -9.14
N PHE A 261 -18.74 -1.32 -9.22
CA PHE A 261 -17.41 -0.75 -9.36
C PHE A 261 -16.75 -1.25 -10.64
N LEU A 262 -15.96 -0.39 -11.30
CA LEU A 262 -15.15 -0.72 -12.46
C LEU A 262 -13.67 -0.43 -12.21
N PRO A 263 -12.74 -1.15 -12.86
CA PRO A 263 -12.99 -2.27 -13.75
C PRO A 263 -13.34 -3.55 -12.98
N TRP A 264 -14.01 -4.50 -13.66
CA TRP A 264 -14.24 -5.82 -13.07
C TRP A 264 -12.96 -6.64 -13.01
N THR A 265 -12.87 -7.55 -12.05
CA THR A 265 -11.75 -8.48 -11.96
C THR A 265 -12.10 -9.85 -12.51
N TYR A 266 -11.11 -10.58 -13.00
CA TYR A 266 -11.29 -12.01 -13.23
C TYR A 266 -11.62 -12.71 -11.91
N PRO A 267 -12.51 -13.72 -11.92
CA PRO A 267 -12.73 -14.55 -10.76
C PRO A 267 -11.40 -15.25 -10.40
N PRO A 268 -11.08 -15.39 -9.10
CA PRO A 268 -9.88 -16.11 -8.70
C PRO A 268 -9.99 -17.58 -9.11
N SER A 269 -8.89 -18.16 -9.58
CA SER A 269 -8.83 -19.57 -9.94
C SER A 269 -8.67 -20.47 -8.71
N GLY A 270 -9.50 -21.52 -8.61
CA GLY A 270 -9.33 -22.64 -7.66
C GLY A 270 -10.28 -22.68 -6.45
N LYS A 271 -10.17 -23.74 -5.64
CA LYS A 271 -11.09 -24.07 -4.53
C LYS A 271 -11.21 -23.00 -3.42
N LYS A 272 -10.29 -22.03 -3.35
CA LYS A 272 -10.32 -20.92 -2.38
C LYS A 272 -11.32 -19.80 -2.76
N ALA A 273 -11.80 -19.78 -4.00
CA ALA A 273 -12.80 -18.82 -4.48
C ALA A 273 -14.16 -18.97 -3.75
N ALA A 274 -14.59 -20.23 -3.54
CA ALA A 274 -15.90 -20.55 -2.97
C ALA A 274 -16.11 -20.12 -1.49
N LEU A 275 -15.05 -19.73 -0.78
CA LEU A 275 -15.11 -19.29 0.62
C LEU A 275 -15.06 -17.76 0.78
N MET A 276 -14.88 -17.01 -0.31
CA MET A 276 -14.78 -15.56 -0.27
C MET A 276 -16.14 -14.91 -0.57
N ASP A 277 -16.40 -13.78 0.07
CA ASP A 277 -17.54 -12.91 -0.25
C ASP A 277 -17.24 -12.15 -1.56
N GLU A 278 -17.21 -12.88 -2.69
CA GLU A 278 -16.68 -12.38 -3.96
C GLU A 278 -17.57 -11.33 -4.63
N TYR A 279 -18.84 -11.28 -4.26
CA TYR A 279 -19.85 -10.39 -4.82
C TYR A 279 -19.94 -9.05 -4.08
N CYS A 280 -19.29 -8.93 -2.92
CA CYS A 280 -19.30 -7.73 -2.10
C CYS A 280 -17.92 -7.09 -2.02
N LEU A 281 -17.91 -5.77 -1.87
CA LEU A 281 -16.80 -5.03 -1.31
C LEU A 281 -17.19 -4.56 0.09
N TYR A 282 -16.20 -4.39 0.96
CA TYR A 282 -16.40 -3.87 2.31
C TYR A 282 -16.05 -2.38 2.30
N LEU A 283 -16.98 -1.53 2.71
CA LEU A 283 -16.64 -0.18 3.13
C LEU A 283 -16.09 -0.29 4.55
N VAL A 284 -14.82 0.03 4.72
CA VAL A 284 -14.15 -0.01 6.01
C VAL A 284 -13.77 1.38 6.46
N ASN A 285 -13.83 1.61 7.77
CA ASN A 285 -13.23 2.77 8.40
C ASN A 285 -11.90 2.37 9.02
N ILE A 286 -10.82 2.98 8.56
CA ILE A 286 -9.45 2.77 9.05
C ILE A 286 -9.01 4.08 9.71
N THR A 287 -8.84 4.06 11.02
CA THR A 287 -8.47 5.22 11.83
C THR A 287 -7.05 5.07 12.33
N GLN A 288 -6.22 6.10 12.14
CA GLN A 288 -4.87 6.13 12.69
C GLN A 288 -4.92 6.25 14.22
N LYS A 289 -4.20 5.37 14.91
CA LYS A 289 -4.08 5.43 16.38
C LYS A 289 -3.35 6.69 16.81
N GLU A 290 -3.88 7.34 17.84
CA GLU A 290 -3.27 8.55 18.41
C GLU A 290 -1.90 8.26 19.03
N LYS A 291 -1.80 7.13 19.74
CA LYS A 291 -0.57 6.69 20.37
C LYS A 291 0.13 5.66 19.49
N LEU A 292 1.30 6.03 19.00
CA LEU A 292 2.21 5.14 18.28
C LEU A 292 3.01 4.27 19.27
N PRO A 293 3.50 3.09 18.85
CA PRO A 293 4.18 2.13 19.74
C PRO A 293 5.52 2.63 20.29
N CYS A 294 6.16 3.57 19.59
CA CYS A 294 7.42 4.20 19.94
C CYS A 294 7.47 5.64 19.39
N PRO A 295 8.42 6.48 19.84
CA PRO A 295 8.63 7.81 19.27
C PRO A 295 8.94 7.76 17.76
N ALA A 296 8.65 8.86 17.06
CA ALA A 296 8.75 8.95 15.59
C ALA A 296 10.12 8.48 15.04
N ASP A 297 11.22 8.91 15.67
CA ASP A 297 12.59 8.55 15.30
C ASP A 297 12.92 7.05 15.36
N TYR A 298 12.09 6.27 16.07
CA TYR A 298 12.25 4.82 16.24
C TYR A 298 11.27 4.00 15.40
N LEU A 299 10.33 4.62 14.68
CA LEU A 299 9.41 3.91 13.78
C LEU A 299 10.14 3.19 12.62
N PRO A 300 11.17 3.77 11.96
CA PRO A 300 11.96 3.06 10.96
C PRO A 300 12.63 1.79 11.52
N LEU A 301 13.07 1.85 12.77
CA LEU A 301 13.68 0.72 13.47
C LEU A 301 12.67 -0.38 13.76
N LEU A 302 11.44 -0.02 14.14
CA LEU A 302 10.33 -0.98 14.31
C LEU A 302 9.98 -1.67 12.98
N TRP A 303 9.87 -0.90 11.90
CA TRP A 303 9.64 -1.45 10.57
C TRP A 303 10.73 -2.45 10.15
N TYR A 304 11.99 -2.15 10.45
CA TYR A 304 13.11 -3.03 10.18
C TYR A 304 13.08 -4.28 11.07
N PHE A 305 12.78 -4.12 12.36
CA PHE A 305 12.63 -5.21 13.32
C PHE A 305 11.56 -6.23 12.88
N PHE A 306 10.48 -5.77 12.24
CA PHE A 306 9.43 -6.64 11.69
C PHE A 306 9.77 -7.27 10.34
N LYS A 307 11.00 -7.14 9.82
CA LYS A 307 11.38 -7.84 8.59
C LYS A 307 11.48 -9.35 8.81
N PRO A 308 11.16 -10.18 7.80
CA PRO A 308 11.13 -11.64 7.94
C PRO A 308 12.45 -12.28 8.37
N HIS A 309 13.60 -11.65 8.13
CA HIS A 309 14.89 -12.19 8.56
C HIS A 309 15.15 -11.98 10.06
N ILE A 310 14.43 -11.05 10.70
CA ILE A 310 14.53 -10.76 12.14
C ILE A 310 13.36 -11.41 12.87
N CYS A 311 12.13 -11.07 12.51
CA CYS A 311 10.92 -11.47 13.23
C CYS A 311 10.15 -12.57 12.48
N SER A 312 10.83 -13.67 12.14
CA SER A 312 10.19 -14.87 11.56
C SER A 312 9.58 -15.74 12.66
N LYS A 313 8.58 -16.57 12.34
CA LYS A 313 7.93 -17.47 13.32
C LYS A 313 8.94 -18.37 14.03
N THR A 314 9.92 -18.91 13.30
CA THR A 314 10.92 -19.86 13.79
C THR A 314 12.18 -19.19 14.30
N THR A 315 12.26 -17.85 14.25
CA THR A 315 13.44 -17.14 14.75
C THR A 315 13.37 -17.11 16.27
N LYS A 316 14.40 -17.63 16.91
CA LYS A 316 14.59 -17.55 18.36
C LYS A 316 14.87 -16.11 18.78
N VAL A 317 14.12 -15.62 19.76
CA VAL A 317 14.15 -14.20 20.17
C VAL A 317 15.52 -13.81 20.70
N ILE A 318 16.00 -14.51 21.73
CA ILE A 318 17.27 -14.18 22.40
C ILE A 318 18.46 -14.29 21.44
N PRO A 319 18.68 -15.42 20.72
CA PRO A 319 19.79 -15.53 19.78
C PRO A 319 19.77 -14.48 18.65
N MET A 320 18.59 -13.99 18.26
CA MET A 320 18.49 -12.93 17.26
C MET A 320 18.91 -11.57 17.82
N LEU A 321 18.50 -11.24 19.05
CA LEU A 321 18.88 -9.97 19.68
C LEU A 321 20.37 -9.93 20.06
N GLU A 322 20.94 -11.06 20.48
CA GLU A 322 22.37 -11.14 20.83
C GLU A 322 23.31 -10.95 19.64
N GLN A 323 22.82 -11.06 18.40
CA GLN A 323 23.58 -10.65 17.21
C GLN A 323 23.85 -9.15 17.18
N TRP A 324 23.01 -8.36 17.84
CA TRP A 324 23.10 -6.91 17.89
C TRP A 324 23.67 -6.42 19.22
N ILE A 325 23.20 -6.98 20.34
CA ILE A 325 23.66 -6.63 21.70
C ILE A 325 24.10 -7.92 22.42
N PRO A 326 25.39 -8.26 22.41
CA PRO A 326 25.89 -9.48 23.04
C PRO A 326 25.53 -9.58 24.53
N GLY A 327 25.06 -10.76 24.96
CA GLY A 327 24.73 -11.03 26.36
C GLY A 327 23.40 -10.45 26.84
N CYS A 328 22.62 -9.79 25.97
CA CYS A 328 21.33 -9.22 26.36
C CYS A 328 20.27 -10.27 26.73
N GLY A 329 20.50 -11.54 26.42
CA GLY A 329 19.59 -12.64 26.73
C GLY A 329 19.29 -12.79 28.22
N VAL A 330 20.26 -12.46 29.09
CA VAL A 330 20.07 -12.54 30.55
C VAL A 330 18.94 -11.65 31.06
N TRP A 331 18.74 -10.49 30.44
CA TRP A 331 17.68 -9.53 30.81
C TRP A 331 16.28 -10.06 30.47
N LEU A 332 16.17 -10.77 29.35
CA LEU A 332 14.92 -11.40 28.94
C LEU A 332 14.59 -12.64 29.79
N ILE A 333 15.58 -13.45 30.13
CA ILE A 333 15.39 -14.66 30.94
C ILE A 333 15.01 -14.30 32.38
N THR A 334 15.72 -13.36 32.99
CA THR A 334 15.45 -12.90 34.36
C THR A 334 14.23 -12.00 34.47
N GLY A 335 13.79 -11.42 33.34
CA GLY A 335 12.73 -10.42 33.29
C GLY A 335 13.16 -9.03 33.78
N GLN A 336 14.41 -8.87 34.22
CA GLN A 336 14.97 -7.64 34.77
C GLN A 336 15.77 -6.90 33.70
N ASP A 337 15.41 -5.65 33.42
CA ASP A 337 16.17 -4.81 32.50
C ASP A 337 17.41 -4.20 33.20
N PRO A 338 18.47 -3.84 32.44
CA PRO A 338 19.65 -3.15 32.98
C PRO A 338 19.28 -1.89 33.78
N PRO A 339 20.02 -1.56 34.87
CA PRO A 339 19.73 -0.38 35.70
C PRO A 339 19.68 0.93 34.90
N ASP A 340 20.54 1.06 33.89
CA ASP A 340 20.70 2.26 33.06
C ASP A 340 19.78 2.28 31.83
N SER A 341 18.76 1.41 31.78
CA SER A 341 17.83 1.36 30.66
C SER A 341 17.02 2.67 30.53
N ASN A 342 16.84 3.13 29.31
CA ASN A 342 16.04 4.31 29.02
C ASN A 342 14.54 4.00 29.18
N LYS A 343 14.00 4.31 30.37
CA LYS A 343 12.60 4.09 30.73
C LYS A 343 11.60 4.80 29.82
N SER A 344 12.00 5.85 29.09
CA SER A 344 11.10 6.54 28.15
C SER A 344 10.88 5.75 26.86
N LEU A 345 11.83 4.89 26.49
CA LEU A 345 11.74 4.00 25.31
C LEU A 345 11.28 2.58 25.68
N GLY A 346 11.51 2.17 26.92
CA GLY A 346 11.14 0.86 27.43
C GLY A 346 9.63 0.60 27.49
N PRO A 347 9.23 -0.65 27.78
CA PRO A 347 7.83 -0.98 28.00
C PRO A 347 7.23 -0.24 29.20
N ASN A 348 5.94 0.08 29.12
CA ASN A 348 5.13 0.64 30.19
C ASN A 348 3.94 -0.28 30.52
N ASN A 349 3.07 0.16 31.43
CA ASN A 349 1.95 -0.64 31.93
C ASN A 349 0.89 -0.99 30.87
N GLU A 350 0.88 -0.30 29.72
CA GLU A 350 -0.04 -0.60 28.62
C GLU A 350 0.52 -1.66 27.65
N ASP A 351 1.82 -1.94 27.72
CA ASP A 351 2.47 -2.94 26.88
C ASP A 351 2.18 -4.36 27.38
N ALA A 352 2.12 -5.31 26.46
CA ALA A 352 1.81 -6.69 26.82
C ALA A 352 2.96 -7.33 27.61
N PRO A 353 2.69 -8.01 28.73
CA PRO A 353 3.72 -8.70 29.48
C PRO A 353 4.33 -9.83 28.64
N LEU A 354 5.65 -9.97 28.72
CA LEU A 354 6.35 -11.08 28.11
C LEU A 354 6.11 -12.35 28.93
N PRO A 355 5.97 -13.51 28.27
CA PRO A 355 6.00 -14.78 28.98
C PRO A 355 7.41 -15.01 29.56
N HIS A 356 7.57 -16.06 30.37
CA HIS A 356 8.90 -16.48 30.80
C HIS A 356 9.75 -16.87 29.59
N MET A 357 10.70 -16.00 29.24
CA MET A 357 11.54 -16.18 28.05
C MET A 357 12.65 -17.19 28.33
N THR A 358 12.95 -18.01 27.33
CA THR A 358 14.10 -18.92 27.35
C THR A 358 14.88 -18.78 26.05
N ILE A 359 16.07 -19.39 25.99
CA ILE A 359 16.87 -19.45 24.75
C ILE A 359 16.16 -20.16 23.59
N PHE A 360 15.09 -20.91 23.88
CA PHE A 360 14.29 -21.62 22.88
C PHE A 360 13.03 -20.86 22.45
N THR A 361 12.67 -19.75 23.13
CA THR A 361 11.48 -18.99 22.79
C THR A 361 11.61 -18.38 21.39
N GLU A 362 10.64 -18.64 20.54
CA GLU A 362 10.58 -18.15 19.17
C GLU A 362 9.64 -16.93 19.08
N PHE A 363 9.83 -16.07 18.08
CA PHE A 363 8.86 -15.00 17.81
C PHE A 363 7.48 -15.56 17.43
N GLY A 364 7.39 -16.82 17.02
CA GLY A 364 6.13 -17.54 16.81
C GLY A 364 5.32 -17.75 18.08
N ASP A 365 5.97 -17.79 19.24
CA ASP A 365 5.33 -17.96 20.56
C ASP A 365 4.75 -16.65 21.11
N LEU A 366 5.08 -15.52 20.48
CA LEU A 366 4.69 -14.19 20.91
C LEU A 366 3.58 -13.62 20.03
N ASN A 367 2.56 -13.02 20.65
CA ASN A 367 1.58 -12.20 19.91
C ASN A 367 2.19 -10.86 19.44
N LEU A 368 1.47 -10.11 18.60
CA LEU A 368 1.96 -8.84 18.06
C LEU A 368 2.33 -7.83 19.15
N LYS A 369 1.50 -7.69 20.20
CA LYS A 369 1.77 -6.76 21.30
C LYS A 369 3.04 -7.13 22.06
N GLN A 370 3.27 -8.43 22.30
CA GLN A 370 4.49 -8.92 22.94
C GLN A 370 5.73 -8.70 22.06
N LYS A 371 5.62 -8.85 20.73
CA LYS A 371 6.70 -8.51 19.80
C LYS A 371 7.09 -7.03 19.88
N ILE A 372 6.11 -6.14 20.03
CA ILE A 372 6.35 -4.71 20.27
C ILE A 372 7.04 -4.50 21.62
N THR A 373 6.60 -5.19 22.68
CA THR A 373 7.27 -5.16 23.99
C THR A 373 8.74 -5.56 23.89
N VAL A 374 9.06 -6.65 23.16
CA VAL A 374 10.45 -7.06 22.90
C VAL A 374 11.24 -5.95 22.20
N PHE A 375 10.67 -5.34 21.15
CA PHE A 375 11.30 -4.23 20.45
C PHE A 375 11.57 -3.04 21.39
N LYS A 376 10.60 -2.64 22.21
CA LYS A 376 10.74 -1.54 23.17
C LYS A 376 11.84 -1.81 24.21
N ARG A 377 11.94 -3.05 24.72
CA ARG A 377 13.07 -3.44 25.58
C ARG A 377 14.39 -3.30 24.83
N PHE A 378 14.47 -3.88 23.64
CA PHE A 378 15.69 -3.88 22.82
C PHE A 378 16.23 -2.46 22.57
N ILE A 379 15.37 -1.50 22.20
CA ILE A 379 15.80 -0.11 21.97
C ILE A 379 16.04 0.70 23.24
N SER A 380 15.62 0.18 24.40
CA SER A 380 15.78 0.86 25.69
C SER A 380 17.09 0.52 26.40
N TRP A 381 17.75 -0.57 26.00
CA TRP A 381 19.00 -1.02 26.63
C TRP A 381 20.16 -0.07 26.30
N PRO A 382 21.07 0.19 27.27
CA PRO A 382 22.11 1.20 27.13
C PRO A 382 23.07 0.92 25.95
N GLU A 383 23.27 -0.34 25.59
CA GLU A 383 24.13 -0.76 24.49
C GLU A 383 23.51 -0.50 23.10
N PHE A 384 22.20 -0.22 23.03
CA PHE A 384 21.49 -0.07 21.76
C PHE A 384 22.07 1.05 20.88
N GLU A 385 22.41 2.19 21.47
CA GLU A 385 22.95 3.33 20.71
C GLU A 385 24.33 3.04 20.09
N GLN A 386 25.05 2.05 20.61
CA GLN A 386 26.36 1.63 20.09
C GLN A 386 26.25 0.45 19.11
N CYS A 387 25.10 -0.23 19.06
CA CYS A 387 24.94 -1.40 18.22
C CYS A 387 24.72 -1.02 16.75
N PRO A 388 25.13 -1.87 15.78
CA PRO A 388 25.07 -1.53 14.37
C PRO A 388 23.64 -1.59 13.77
N PHE A 389 22.61 -1.81 14.58
CA PHE A 389 21.23 -2.03 14.12
C PHE A 389 20.69 -0.84 13.31
N ARG A 390 20.86 0.39 13.82
CA ARG A 390 20.41 1.61 13.13
C ARG A 390 21.10 1.80 11.79
N VAL A 391 22.43 1.71 11.76
CA VAL A 391 23.23 1.83 10.53
C VAL A 391 22.88 0.73 9.52
N THR A 392 22.60 -0.48 10.00
CA THR A 392 22.19 -1.59 9.13
C THR A 392 20.79 -1.36 8.55
N MET A 393 19.86 -0.82 9.34
CA MET A 393 18.54 -0.40 8.83
C MET A 393 18.68 0.67 7.74
N GLU A 394 19.46 1.73 8.00
CA GLU A 394 19.68 2.84 7.06
C GLU A 394 20.31 2.38 5.75
N SER A 395 21.31 1.49 5.81
CA SER A 395 21.94 0.93 4.60
C SER A 395 21.04 0.00 3.79
N ASN A 396 20.02 -0.61 4.42
CA ASN A 396 19.02 -1.44 3.74
C ASN A 396 17.79 -0.65 3.24
N LEU A 397 17.66 0.61 3.67
CA LEU A 397 16.54 1.46 3.31
C LEU A 397 16.45 1.71 1.79
N PRO A 398 17.53 2.09 1.08
CA PRO A 398 17.46 2.32 -0.37
C PRO A 398 17.07 1.07 -1.17
N LYS A 399 17.56 -0.11 -0.78
CA LYS A 399 17.24 -1.39 -1.43
C LYS A 399 15.77 -1.79 -1.24
N SER A 400 15.22 -1.49 -0.07
CA SER A 400 13.83 -1.77 0.23
C SER A 400 12.91 -0.82 -0.54
N ILE A 401 13.31 0.45 -0.69
CA ILE A 401 12.59 1.47 -1.46
C ILE A 401 12.62 1.13 -2.95
N SER A 402 13.78 0.77 -3.51
CA SER A 402 13.89 0.39 -4.92
C SER A 402 13.05 -0.86 -5.25
N GLN A 403 12.91 -1.81 -4.32
CA GLN A 403 12.02 -2.95 -4.48
C GLN A 403 10.54 -2.55 -4.49
N ILE A 404 10.14 -1.56 -3.70
CA ILE A 404 8.77 -1.02 -3.71
C ILE A 404 8.51 -0.32 -5.06
N GLU A 405 9.48 0.47 -5.55
CA GLU A 405 9.39 1.11 -6.86
C GLU A 405 9.39 0.11 -8.02
N ASP A 406 10.17 -0.96 -7.94
CA ASP A 406 10.21 -2.01 -8.96
C ASP A 406 8.94 -2.86 -8.95
N ASP A 407 8.33 -3.11 -7.79
CA ASP A 407 7.00 -3.76 -7.70
C ASP A 407 5.90 -2.90 -8.34
N ASP A 408 6.00 -1.57 -8.21
CA ASP A 408 5.11 -0.62 -8.89
C ASP A 408 5.39 -0.59 -10.40
N LYS A 409 6.66 -0.52 -10.83
CA LYS A 409 7.07 -0.48 -12.25
C LYS A 409 6.81 -1.79 -12.99
N ARG A 410 7.07 -2.95 -12.37
CA ARG A 410 6.80 -4.26 -12.98
C ARG A 410 5.32 -4.44 -13.27
N ARG A 411 4.43 -3.82 -12.48
CA ARG A 411 2.99 -3.86 -12.78
C ARG A 411 2.62 -2.94 -13.95
N MET A 412 3.23 -1.75 -14.01
CA MET A 412 3.13 -0.88 -15.18
C MET A 412 3.68 -1.56 -16.45
N SER A 413 4.73 -2.38 -16.36
CA SER A 413 5.35 -3.07 -17.51
C SER A 413 4.69 -4.41 -17.87
N THR A 414 4.12 -5.16 -16.92
CA THR A 414 3.38 -6.41 -17.20
C THR A 414 2.12 -6.19 -18.04
N HIS A 415 1.71 -4.94 -18.24
CA HIS A 415 0.66 -4.60 -19.20
C HIS A 415 1.05 -4.83 -20.66
N ILE A 416 2.34 -4.97 -20.97
CA ILE A 416 2.82 -5.23 -22.34
C ILE A 416 3.13 -6.72 -22.55
N ASP A 417 3.58 -7.44 -21.52
CA ASP A 417 4.15 -8.79 -21.69
C ASP A 417 3.22 -9.96 -21.29
N ASP A 418 2.12 -9.73 -20.57
CA ASP A 418 1.18 -10.81 -20.17
C ASP A 418 0.18 -11.22 -21.28
N ILE A 419 0.49 -10.96 -22.56
CA ILE A 419 -0.36 -11.32 -23.72
C ILE A 419 0.06 -12.64 -24.40
N ASP A 420 1.27 -13.17 -24.14
CA ASP A 420 1.82 -14.24 -24.98
C ASP A 420 1.82 -15.67 -24.37
N VAL A 421 1.02 -15.98 -23.34
CA VAL A 421 0.90 -17.38 -22.88
C VAL A 421 -0.54 -17.77 -22.51
N SER A 422 -1.34 -18.05 -23.53
CA SER A 422 -2.36 -19.11 -23.50
C SER A 422 -3.08 -19.12 -24.85
N ASP A 423 -2.47 -19.75 -25.85
CA ASP A 423 -3.15 -20.49 -26.90
C ASP A 423 -2.08 -21.33 -27.59
N GLY A 424 -1.93 -22.57 -27.10
CA GLY A 424 -1.15 -23.62 -27.73
C GLY A 424 -2.05 -24.84 -27.79
N GLU A 425 -2.72 -24.98 -28.92
CA GLU A 425 -3.54 -26.12 -29.31
C GLU A 425 -2.79 -27.42 -29.00
N THR A 426 -3.46 -28.32 -28.26
CA THR A 426 -3.11 -29.74 -28.24
C THR A 426 -3.44 -30.31 -29.62
N ASP A 427 -2.45 -30.35 -30.49
CA ASP A 427 -2.46 -31.25 -31.63
C ASP A 427 -2.00 -32.64 -31.18
N GLU A 428 -2.94 -33.57 -31.27
CA GLU A 428 -2.69 -35.00 -31.34
C GLU A 428 -1.72 -35.27 -32.50
N HIS A 429 -0.64 -36.02 -32.25
CA HIS A 429 -0.20 -37.05 -33.19
C HIS A 429 0.66 -38.12 -32.52
N GLU A 430 0.16 -39.34 -32.67
CA GLU A 430 0.74 -40.68 -32.57
C GLU A 430 2.28 -40.78 -32.69
N LYS A 431 2.92 -41.43 -31.71
CA LYS A 431 3.37 -42.84 -31.80
C LYS A 431 3.91 -43.36 -30.48
#